data_AF-A0A2V8VCK5-F1
#
_entry.id   AF-A0A2V8VCK5-F1
#
_cell.length_a   1.000
_cell.length_b   1.000
_cell.length_c   1.000
_cell.angle_alpha   90.00
_cell.angle_beta   90.00
_cell.angle_gamma   90.00
#
_symmetry.space_group_name_H-M   'P 1'
#
loop_
_entity.id
_entity.type
_entity.pdbx_description
1 polymer ?
#
loop_
_entity_poly.entity_id
_entity_poly.type
_entity_poly.pdbx_seq_one_letter_code
_entity_poly.pdbx_strand_id
1 'polypeptide(L)'
;LGTRHRAAIGITEESDCLSLVVSEETGDLSVAAFGEIHRGVSLREVDERVNAHFGVGKQGAVAAGSFVPQPEEGSRTVEKAG
;
A
#
# COMPACT_ATOMS: atom_id res chain seq x y z
N LEU A 1 -7.59 -4.32 9.97
CA LEU A 1 -8.01 -4.23 8.55
C LEU A 1 -9.52 -3.96 8.51
N GLY A 2 -9.93 -2.77 8.07
CA GLY A 2 -11.36 -2.36 8.04
C GLY A 2 -12.07 -2.68 6.71
N THR A 3 -13.35 -2.32 6.59
CA THR A 3 -14.15 -2.54 5.37
C THR A 3 -13.55 -1.83 4.15
N ARG A 4 -13.05 -0.59 4.30
CA ARG A 4 -12.38 0.14 3.20
C ARG A 4 -11.17 -0.60 2.65
N HIS A 5 -10.39 -1.23 3.53
CA HIS A 5 -9.22 -1.98 3.11
C HIS A 5 -9.62 -3.27 2.38
N ARG A 6 -10.65 -3.98 2.88
CA ARG A 6 -11.18 -5.17 2.21
C ARG A 6 -11.80 -4.84 0.85
N ALA A 7 -12.51 -3.71 0.74
CA ALA A 7 -13.05 -3.24 -0.53
C ALA A 7 -11.94 -2.88 -1.52
N ALA A 8 -10.87 -2.23 -1.05
CA ALA A 8 -9.70 -1.91 -1.87
C ALA A 8 -9.02 -3.17 -2.41
N ILE A 9 -8.82 -4.20 -1.59
CA ILE A 9 -8.30 -5.50 -2.05
C ILE A 9 -9.22 -6.07 -3.13
N GLY A 10 -10.51 -6.23 -2.82
CA GLY A 10 -11.46 -6.89 -3.72
C GLY A 10 -11.62 -6.19 -5.07
N ILE A 11 -11.63 -4.85 -5.12
CA ILE A 11 -11.71 -4.15 -6.41
C ILE A 11 -10.43 -4.34 -7.23
N THR A 12 -9.27 -4.35 -6.58
CA THR A 12 -7.97 -4.51 -7.26
C THR A 12 -7.62 -5.94 -7.65
N GLU A 13 -8.35 -6.93 -7.12
CA GLU A 13 -8.23 -8.34 -7.51
C GLU A 13 -8.89 -8.60 -8.87
N GLU A 14 -10.04 -7.96 -9.09
CA GLU A 14 -10.87 -8.16 -10.29
C GLU A 14 -10.69 -7.07 -11.36
N SER A 15 -9.87 -6.05 -11.09
CA SER A 15 -9.62 -4.96 -12.03
C SER A 15 -8.20 -4.45 -12.00
N ASP A 16 -7.72 -4.00 -13.16
CA ASP A 16 -6.45 -3.31 -13.31
C ASP A 16 -6.60 -1.86 -12.82
N CYS A 17 -6.64 -1.71 -11.49
CA CYS A 17 -6.73 -0.41 -10.83
C CYS A 17 -5.81 -0.32 -9.62
N LEU A 18 -5.49 0.92 -9.24
CA LEU A 18 -4.81 1.27 -8.01
C LEU A 18 -5.82 1.88 -7.03
N SER A 19 -5.91 1.34 -5.83
CA SER A 19 -6.76 1.88 -4.76
C SER A 19 -5.90 2.57 -3.69
N LEU A 20 -6.22 3.82 -3.36
CA LEU A 20 -5.63 4.55 -2.24
C LEU A 20 -6.65 4.64 -1.11
N VAL A 21 -6.25 4.22 0.09
CA VAL A 21 -7.11 4.15 1.27
C VAL A 21 -6.50 4.99 2.38
N VAL A 22 -7.34 5.79 3.04
CA VAL A 22 -6.98 6.47 4.29
C VAL A 22 -7.70 5.77 5.44
N SER A 23 -6.95 5.42 6.49
CA SER A 23 -7.50 4.89 7.72
C SER A 23 -8.31 5.97 8.46
N GLU A 24 -9.56 5.68 8.81
CA GLU A 24 -10.39 6.61 9.60
C GLU A 24 -9.94 6.66 11.07
N GLU A 25 -9.33 5.59 11.56
CA GLU A 25 -8.89 5.48 12.95
C GLU A 25 -7.52 6.11 13.17
N THR A 26 -6.60 5.94 12.22
CA THR A 26 -5.19 6.31 12.39
C THR A 26 -4.72 7.39 11.42
N GLY A 27 -5.46 7.66 10.34
CA GLY A 27 -5.01 8.54 9.27
C GLY A 27 -3.95 7.92 8.34
N ASP A 28 -3.49 6.69 8.62
CA ASP A 28 -2.48 6.03 7.80
C ASP A 28 -2.95 5.81 6.36
N LEU A 29 -2.04 6.00 5.43
CA LEU A 29 -2.27 5.70 4.02
C LEU A 29 -2.00 4.23 3.75
N SER A 30 -2.80 3.65 2.85
CA SER A 30 -2.59 2.33 2.31
C SER A 30 -2.84 2.35 0.80
N VAL A 31 -2.09 1.55 0.06
CA VAL A 31 -2.24 1.40 -1.39
C VAL A 31 -2.50 -0.07 -1.70
N ALA A 32 -3.53 -0.35 -2.49
CA ALA A 32 -3.81 -1.69 -2.99
C ALA A 32 -3.75 -1.74 -4.52
N ALA A 33 -3.22 -2.84 -5.05
CA ALA A 33 -3.17 -3.16 -6.47
C ALA A 33 -3.02 -4.68 -6.61
N PHE A 34 -3.60 -5.26 -7.67
CA PHE A 34 -3.46 -6.69 -7.99
C PHE A 34 -3.84 -7.63 -6.84
N GLY A 35 -4.85 -7.27 -6.05
CA GLY A 35 -5.31 -8.04 -4.89
C GLY A 35 -4.40 -7.95 -3.65
N GLU A 36 -3.34 -7.15 -3.69
CA GLU A 36 -2.43 -6.95 -2.56
C GLU A 36 -2.59 -5.55 -1.96
N ILE A 37 -2.36 -5.42 -0.65
CA ILE A 37 -2.43 -4.14 0.06
C ILE A 37 -1.17 -3.85 0.86
N HIS A 38 -0.67 -2.63 0.68
CA HIS A 38 0.42 -2.05 1.47
C HIS A 38 -0.12 -1.00 2.41
N ARG A 39 0.21 -1.11 3.70
CA ARG A 39 -0.31 -0.24 4.76
C ARG A 39 0.81 0.61 5.35
N GLY A 40 0.46 1.77 5.91
CA GLY A 40 1.42 2.65 6.55
C GLY A 40 2.40 3.30 5.57
N VAL A 41 1.97 3.51 4.32
CA VAL A 41 2.84 4.08 3.29
C VAL A 41 2.97 5.59 3.47
N SER A 42 4.15 6.12 3.20
CA SER A 42 4.38 7.56 3.17
C SER A 42 3.80 8.20 1.92
N LEU A 43 3.56 9.51 1.96
CA LEU A 43 3.11 10.28 0.79
C LEU A 43 4.06 10.15 -0.41
N ARG A 44 5.37 10.07 -0.15
CA ARG A 44 6.38 9.85 -1.18
C ARG A 44 6.16 8.53 -1.89
N GLU A 45 5.95 7.46 -1.14
CA GLU A 45 5.75 6.15 -1.74
C GLU A 45 4.38 6.05 -2.44
N VAL A 46 3.37 6.80 -2.01
CA VAL A 46 2.11 6.92 -2.76
C VAL A 46 2.37 7.53 -4.14
N ASP A 47 3.12 8.64 -4.20
CA ASP A 47 3.48 9.29 -5.47
C ASP A 47 4.28 8.34 -6.38
N GLU A 48 5.30 7.68 -5.83
CA GLU A 48 6.09 6.67 -6.56
C GLU A 48 5.20 5.53 -7.10
N ARG A 49 4.26 5.02 -6.31
CA ARG A 49 3.34 3.94 -6.72
C ARG A 49 2.32 4.39 -7.77
N VAL A 50 1.78 5.61 -7.65
CA VAL A 50 0.85 6.18 -8.64
C VAL A 50 1.57 6.37 -9.98
N ASN A 51 2.75 6.98 -9.98
CA ASN A 51 3.52 7.22 -11.21
C ASN A 51 3.94 5.90 -11.88
N ALA A 52 4.35 4.90 -11.09
CA ALA A 52 4.68 3.58 -11.60
C ALA A 52 3.46 2.86 -12.19
N HIS A 53 2.30 2.93 -11.53
CA HIS A 53 1.07 2.24 -11.97
C HIS A 53 0.51 2.83 -13.28
N PHE A 54 0.54 4.15 -13.44
CA PHE A 54 0.01 4.83 -14.64
C PHE A 54 1.05 5.10 -15.72
N GLY A 55 2.31 4.69 -15.52
CA GLY A 55 3.40 4.94 -16.47
C GLY A 55 3.75 6.42 -16.65
N VAL A 56 3.38 7.28 -15.70
CA VAL A 56 3.62 8.73 -15.77
C VAL A 56 5.02 9.06 -15.24
N GLY A 57 6.05 8.85 -16.09
CA GLY A 57 7.45 9.33 -15.92
C GLY A 57 8.32 8.59 -14.87
N LYS A 58 9.64 8.42 -15.00
CA LYS A 58 10.66 8.81 -15.98
C LYS A 58 11.16 7.58 -16.76
N GLN A 59 11.56 7.76 -18.02
CA GLN A 59 12.54 6.86 -18.62
C GLN A 59 13.78 6.85 -17.71
N GLY A 60 14.05 5.71 -17.07
CA GLY A 60 15.17 5.55 -16.14
C GLY A 60 14.78 4.72 -14.93
N ALA A 61 14.98 3.39 -15.04
CA ALA A 61 14.87 2.38 -13.99
C ALA A 61 13.44 2.09 -13.46
N VAL A 62 12.55 1.62 -14.34
CA VAL A 62 11.51 0.69 -13.88
C VAL A 62 12.21 -0.66 -13.71
N ALA A 63 12.63 -0.98 -12.49
CA ALA A 63 12.90 -2.37 -12.16
C ALA A 63 11.56 -3.09 -12.29
N ALA A 64 11.41 -3.83 -13.39
CA ALA A 64 10.28 -4.70 -13.64
C ALA A 64 10.08 -5.61 -12.42
N GLY A 65 8.92 -5.49 -11.79
CA GLY A 65 8.60 -6.27 -10.60
C GLY A 65 9.32 -5.75 -9.37
N SER A 66 8.67 -4.86 -8.64
CA SER A 66 8.60 -5.08 -7.20
C SER A 66 7.46 -4.26 -6.62
N PHE A 67 6.31 -4.92 -6.51
CA PHE A 67 5.77 -5.05 -5.17
C PHE A 67 6.93 -5.53 -4.28
N VAL A 68 7.72 -4.60 -3.71
CA VAL A 68 8.68 -4.93 -2.66
C VAL A 68 7.79 -5.06 -1.43
N PRO A 69 7.51 -6.27 -0.93
CA PRO A 69 6.91 -6.39 0.39
C PRO A 69 7.88 -5.73 1.37
N GLN A 70 7.44 -4.64 2.00
CA GLN A 70 8.18 -4.12 3.14
C GLN A 70 8.05 -5.14 4.27
N PRO A 71 9.15 -5.50 4.95
CA PRO A 71 9.06 -6.37 6.11
C PRO A 71 8.10 -5.71 7.11
N GLU A 72 7.10 -6.47 7.57
CA GLU A 72 6.14 -6.05 8.58
C GLU A 72 6.91 -5.44 9.78
N GLU A 73 6.91 -4.11 9.91
CA GLU A 73 7.50 -3.47 11.09
C GLU A 73 6.72 -3.94 12.32
N GLY A 74 7.47 -4.57 13.23
CA GLY A 74 6.95 -5.41 14.30
C GLY A 74 5.82 -4.77 15.10
N SER A 75 4.77 -5.55 15.28
CA SER A 75 3.79 -5.39 16.35
C SER A 75 4.55 -5.13 17.66
N ARG A 76 4.49 -3.89 18.13
CA ARG A 76 5.07 -3.44 19.40
C ARG A 76 4.27 -4.12 20.51
N THR A 77 4.67 -5.33 20.88
CA THR A 77 4.14 -6.01 22.04
C THR A 77 4.78 -5.34 23.26
N VAL A 78 4.01 -4.47 23.90
CA VAL A 78 4.40 -3.82 25.16
C VAL A 78 4.64 -4.93 26.18
N GLU A 79 5.91 -5.11 26.59
CA GLU A 79 6.27 -5.91 27.76
C GLU A 79 5.50 -5.35 28.97
N LYS A 80 4.60 -6.18 29.53
CA LYS A 80 4.01 -5.92 30.83
C LYS A 80 5.03 -6.29 31.91
N ALA A 81 5.30 -5.29 32.74
CA ALA A 81 5.85 -5.31 34.09
C ALA A 81 5.90 -6.69 34.77
N GLY A 82 7.12 -7.07 35.16
CA GLY A 82 7.40 -7.84 36.37
C GLY A 82 7.92 -6.92 37.45
#